data_AF-A0A7L0G306-F1
#
_entry.id   AF-A0A7L0G306-F1
#
_cell.length_a   1.000
_cell.length_b   1.000
_cell.length_c   1.000
_cell.angle_alpha   90.00
_cell.angle_beta   90.00
_cell.angle_gamma   90.00
#
_symmetry.space_group_name_H-M   'P 1'
#
loop_
_entity.id
_entity.type
_entity.pdbx_description
1 polymer ?
#
loop_
_entity_poly.entity_id
_entity_poly.type
_entity_poly.pdbx_seq_one_letter_code
_entity_poly.pdbx_strand_id
1 'polypeptide(L)'
;MQCRAAGCPFGQTCGLKDGIRACVDQPGRCTVAPASRFVSFDGAAGTVMAAGVYLVAALRDPLRPTWFRLLADVGENEDPPAVVALHLFSPGVFLTAKREKKLWVNGVPTNLPVEISGTLSVTETHGTIWITRKPDLVIGLSPTGEVTVTVTQELSKHLCGICGDYDGAAANDFRGPDGKLAGDAAALAKAWRAPDFTH
;
A
#
# COMPACT_ATOMS: atom_id res chain seq x y z
N MET A 1 42.30 4.12 -16.99
CA MET A 1 41.07 4.13 -16.16
C MET A 1 39.88 3.99 -17.09
N GLN A 2 38.92 3.14 -16.75
CA GLN A 2 37.76 2.86 -17.61
C GLN A 2 36.51 3.35 -16.89
N CYS A 3 35.85 4.36 -17.45
CA CYS A 3 34.64 4.91 -16.88
C CYS A 3 33.51 3.89 -17.05
N ARG A 4 32.85 3.53 -15.94
CA ARG A 4 31.65 2.67 -15.96
C ARG A 4 30.43 3.56 -15.75
N ALA A 5 29.34 3.22 -16.43
CA ALA A 5 28.05 3.87 -16.17
C ALA A 5 27.69 3.65 -14.70
N ALA A 6 27.61 4.75 -13.94
CA ALA A 6 27.12 4.73 -12.57
C ALA A 6 25.59 4.81 -12.62
N GLY A 7 24.92 3.75 -12.17
CA GLY A 7 23.48 3.77 -11.90
C GLY A 7 23.21 4.40 -10.54
N CYS A 8 21.97 4.82 -10.32
CA CYS A 8 21.54 5.24 -9.00
C CYS A 8 21.37 4.02 -8.07
N PRO A 9 21.61 4.19 -6.76
CA PRO A 9 21.26 3.17 -5.77
C PRO A 9 19.78 2.77 -5.86
N PHE A 10 19.44 1.61 -5.29
CA PHE A 10 18.04 1.20 -5.13
C PHE A 10 17.22 2.32 -4.47
N GLY A 11 15.97 2.49 -4.90
CA GLY A 11 15.10 3.54 -4.40
C GLY A 11 15.44 4.94 -4.91
N GLN A 12 16.30 5.07 -5.92
CA GLN A 12 16.63 6.36 -6.55
C GLN A 12 16.59 6.30 -8.07
N THR A 13 16.16 7.40 -8.70
CA THR A 13 16.27 7.60 -10.15
C THR A 13 17.24 8.71 -10.49
N CYS A 14 17.76 8.70 -11.72
CA CYS A 14 18.51 9.83 -12.24
C CYS A 14 17.52 10.98 -12.54
N GLY A 15 17.55 12.01 -11.70
CA GLY A 15 16.72 13.20 -11.81
C GLY A 15 17.55 14.47 -11.69
N LEU A 16 16.87 15.62 -11.58
CA LEU A 16 17.51 16.90 -11.29
C LEU A 16 17.31 17.23 -9.81
N LYS A 17 18.41 17.55 -9.13
CA LYS A 17 18.42 18.16 -7.80
C LYS A 17 19.13 19.50 -7.94
N ASP A 18 18.42 20.60 -7.69
CA ASP A 18 18.93 21.97 -7.87
C ASP A 18 19.52 22.24 -9.27
N GLY A 19 18.90 21.66 -10.31
CA GLY A 19 19.35 21.79 -11.70
C GLY A 19 20.53 20.88 -12.10
N ILE A 20 21.06 20.08 -11.17
CA ILE A 20 22.18 19.16 -11.41
C ILE A 20 21.65 17.72 -11.49
N ARG A 21 22.16 16.93 -12.45
CA ARG A 21 21.86 15.49 -12.52
C ARG A 21 22.36 14.79 -11.26
N ALA A 22 21.43 14.24 -10.50
CA ALA A 22 21.70 13.54 -9.26
C ALA A 22 20.76 12.34 -9.12
N CYS A 23 21.11 11.42 -8.23
CA CYS A 23 20.17 10.40 -7.81
C CYS A 23 19.17 11.01 -6.83
N VAL A 24 17.90 10.95 -7.19
CA VAL A 24 16.77 11.48 -6.41
C VAL A 24 15.92 10.33 -5.94
N ASP A 25 15.43 10.42 -4.70
CA ASP A 25 14.63 9.36 -4.10
C ASP A 25 13.37 9.10 -4.92
N GLN A 26 13.18 7.83 -5.25
CA GLN A 26 12.00 7.29 -5.90
C GLN A 26 11.16 6.58 -4.85
N PRO A 27 9.98 7.11 -4.49
CA PRO A 27 9.11 6.41 -3.56
C PRO A 27 8.64 5.09 -4.15
N GLY A 28 8.53 4.07 -3.31
CA GLY A 28 7.93 2.79 -3.68
C GLY A 28 6.44 2.99 -3.91
N ARG A 29 5.90 2.48 -5.01
CA ARG A 29 4.47 2.58 -5.34
C ARG A 29 3.89 1.20 -5.62
N CYS A 30 2.89 0.82 -4.84
CA CYS A 30 2.06 -0.36 -5.05
C CYS A 30 0.65 0.07 -5.47
N THR A 31 0.01 -0.70 -6.34
CA THR A 31 -1.37 -0.47 -6.76
C THR A 31 -2.21 -1.74 -6.67
N VAL A 32 -3.49 -1.58 -6.33
CA VAL A 32 -4.54 -2.61 -6.48
C VAL A 32 -5.69 -1.97 -7.25
N ALA A 33 -5.80 -2.28 -8.54
CA ALA A 33 -6.78 -1.75 -9.47
C ALA A 33 -8.03 -2.64 -9.56
N PRO A 34 -9.14 -2.14 -10.16
CA PRO A 34 -10.31 -2.95 -10.46
C PRO A 34 -10.00 -4.18 -11.31
N ALA A 35 -10.93 -5.14 -11.31
CA ALA A 35 -10.65 -6.54 -11.65
C ALA A 35 -9.54 -7.14 -10.78
N SER A 36 -9.33 -6.55 -9.59
CA SER A 36 -8.38 -6.99 -8.58
C SER A 36 -6.94 -7.19 -9.08
N ARG A 37 -6.48 -6.37 -10.02
CA ARG A 37 -5.10 -6.43 -10.54
C ARG A 37 -4.18 -5.68 -9.59
N PHE A 38 -3.05 -6.26 -9.22
CA PHE A 38 -2.07 -5.57 -8.38
C PHE A 38 -0.71 -5.43 -9.08
N VAL A 39 0.02 -4.40 -8.66
CA VAL A 39 1.45 -4.21 -8.92
C VAL A 39 2.10 -3.91 -7.57
N SER A 40 3.05 -4.74 -7.17
CA SER A 40 3.85 -4.59 -5.94
C SER A 40 4.82 -3.41 -6.02
N PHE A 41 5.50 -3.11 -4.91
CA PHE A 41 6.46 -2.01 -4.85
C PHE A 41 7.64 -2.16 -5.81
N ASP A 42 8.10 -3.40 -6.07
CA ASP A 42 9.23 -3.68 -6.97
C ASP A 42 8.78 -4.13 -8.38
N GLY A 43 7.48 -4.12 -8.65
CA GLY A 43 6.90 -4.26 -9.99
C GLY A 43 6.39 -5.65 -10.35
N ALA A 44 6.44 -6.63 -9.44
CA ALA A 44 5.74 -7.90 -9.63
C ALA A 44 4.22 -7.66 -9.68
N ALA A 45 3.54 -8.30 -10.64
CA ALA A 45 2.14 -8.04 -10.92
C ALA A 45 1.32 -9.32 -11.00
N GLY A 46 0.03 -9.22 -10.69
CA GLY A 46 -0.88 -10.36 -10.69
C GLY A 46 -2.34 -9.96 -10.45
N THR A 47 -3.21 -10.95 -10.25
CA THR A 47 -4.65 -10.73 -10.00
C THR A 47 -5.11 -11.44 -8.73
N VAL A 48 -5.90 -10.75 -7.90
CA VAL A 48 -6.60 -11.29 -6.72
C VAL A 48 -7.98 -11.80 -7.15
N MET A 49 -8.17 -13.11 -7.22
CA MET A 49 -9.29 -13.70 -7.97
C MET A 49 -10.64 -13.77 -7.23
N ALA A 50 -10.76 -13.22 -6.01
CA ALA A 50 -11.97 -13.40 -5.21
C ALA A 50 -12.26 -12.21 -4.28
N ALA A 51 -13.51 -12.13 -3.84
CA ALA A 51 -13.95 -11.20 -2.81
C ALA A 51 -13.36 -11.54 -1.44
N GLY A 52 -13.38 -10.55 -0.55
CA GLY A 52 -12.95 -10.62 0.83
C GLY A 52 -11.82 -9.66 1.17
N VAL A 53 -11.26 -9.83 2.36
CA VAL A 53 -10.32 -8.88 2.96
C VAL A 53 -8.89 -9.40 2.84
N TYR A 54 -7.99 -8.52 2.39
CA TYR A 54 -6.61 -8.85 2.08
C TYR A 54 -5.63 -7.89 2.75
N LEU A 55 -4.50 -8.41 3.22
CA LEU A 55 -3.39 -7.60 3.69
C LEU A 55 -2.62 -7.01 2.50
N VAL A 56 -2.80 -5.72 2.26
CA VAL A 56 -2.16 -5.00 1.16
C VAL A 56 -0.71 -4.68 1.52
N ALA A 57 -0.50 -4.01 2.65
CA ALA A 57 0.81 -3.65 3.16
C ALA A 57 0.79 -3.54 4.69
N ALA A 58 1.84 -3.99 5.35
CA ALA A 58 2.07 -3.77 6.78
C ALA A 58 3.55 -3.61 7.07
N LEU A 59 3.86 -2.92 8.16
CA LEU A 59 5.19 -2.96 8.75
C LEU A 59 5.34 -4.24 9.58
N ARG A 60 6.42 -5.00 9.36
CA ARG A 60 6.62 -6.32 9.99
C ARG A 60 6.78 -6.27 11.51
N ASP A 61 7.37 -5.19 12.02
CA ASP A 61 7.61 -5.01 13.46
C ASP A 61 6.46 -4.21 14.11
N PRO A 62 5.56 -4.86 14.90
CA PRO A 62 4.45 -4.21 15.57
C PRO A 62 4.85 -3.25 16.70
N LEU A 63 6.10 -3.31 17.16
CA LEU A 63 6.59 -2.46 18.25
C LEU A 63 7.11 -1.10 17.74
N ARG A 64 7.27 -0.93 16.43
CA ARG A 64 7.71 0.37 15.87
C ARG A 64 6.62 1.43 16.08
N PRO A 65 6.97 2.66 16.51
CA PRO A 65 6.00 3.75 16.62
C PRO A 65 5.29 4.09 15.31
N THR A 66 5.92 3.80 14.17
CA THR A 66 5.37 3.97 12.82
C THR A 66 4.72 2.70 12.27
N TRP A 67 4.43 1.71 13.13
CA TRP A 67 3.74 0.50 12.69
C TRP A 67 2.41 0.82 12.02
N PHE A 68 2.07 0.04 10.99
CA PHE A 68 0.74 0.05 10.40
C PHE A 68 0.40 -1.30 9.81
N ARG A 69 -0.91 -1.52 9.64
CA ARG A 69 -1.48 -2.63 8.89
C ARG A 69 -2.62 -2.10 8.01
N LEU A 70 -2.47 -2.22 6.69
CA LEU A 70 -3.45 -1.79 5.70
C LEU A 70 -4.16 -3.01 5.11
N LEU A 71 -5.47 -3.09 5.32
CA LEU A 71 -6.34 -4.07 4.70
C LEU A 71 -7.18 -3.42 3.61
N ALA A 72 -7.40 -4.15 2.52
CA ALA A 72 -8.38 -3.81 1.50
C ALA A 72 -9.49 -4.85 1.46
N ASP A 73 -10.72 -4.37 1.45
CA ASP A 73 -11.93 -5.17 1.30
C ASP A 73 -12.39 -5.15 -0.16
N VAL A 74 -12.35 -6.30 -0.82
CA VAL A 74 -12.85 -6.51 -2.18
C VAL A 74 -14.29 -6.98 -2.10
N GLY A 75 -15.23 -6.19 -2.62
CA GLY A 75 -16.67 -6.43 -2.47
C GLY A 75 -17.17 -7.68 -3.21
N GLU A 76 -18.16 -8.37 -2.63
CA GLU A 76 -18.77 -9.58 -3.19
C GLU A 76 -19.64 -9.32 -4.43
N ASN A 77 -20.22 -8.13 -4.54
CA ASN A 77 -21.17 -7.76 -5.60
C ASN A 77 -20.56 -6.80 -6.63
N GLU A 78 -19.23 -6.78 -6.73
CA GLU A 78 -18.50 -5.92 -7.65
C GLU A 78 -18.23 -6.64 -8.97
N ASP A 79 -18.65 -6.03 -10.09
CA ASP A 79 -18.36 -6.51 -11.43
C ASP A 79 -17.80 -5.36 -12.30
N PRO A 80 -16.48 -5.31 -12.55
CA PRO A 80 -15.46 -6.26 -12.08
C PRO A 80 -15.15 -6.11 -10.57
N PRO A 81 -14.51 -7.11 -9.93
CA PRO A 81 -14.08 -7.02 -8.52
C PRO A 81 -13.26 -5.75 -8.23
N ALA A 82 -13.63 -5.03 -7.16
CA ALA A 82 -13.00 -3.76 -6.79
C ALA A 82 -12.97 -3.57 -5.28
N VAL A 83 -12.04 -2.73 -4.80
CA VAL A 83 -11.94 -2.41 -3.37
C VAL A 83 -13.06 -1.45 -2.99
N VAL A 84 -13.87 -1.83 -2.01
CA VAL A 84 -14.99 -1.03 -1.50
C VAL A 84 -14.63 -0.28 -0.22
N ALA A 85 -13.69 -0.82 0.56
CA ALA A 85 -13.22 -0.21 1.79
C ALA A 85 -11.73 -0.48 2.05
N LEU A 86 -11.10 0.46 2.73
CA LEU A 86 -9.78 0.32 3.34
C LEU A 86 -9.90 0.35 4.86
N HIS A 87 -9.12 -0.49 5.51
CA HIS A 87 -8.97 -0.50 6.97
C HIS A 87 -7.50 -0.29 7.32
N LEU A 88 -7.19 0.83 7.99
CA LEU A 88 -5.84 1.15 8.44
C LEU A 88 -5.76 1.06 9.96
N PHE A 89 -4.90 0.18 10.45
CA PHE A 89 -4.49 0.12 11.84
C PHE A 89 -3.16 0.82 12.01
N SER A 90 -3.06 1.64 13.05
CA SER A 90 -1.86 2.35 13.49
C SER A 90 -1.93 2.50 15.03
N PRO A 91 -0.83 2.78 15.75
CA PRO A 91 -0.90 2.95 17.20
C PRO A 91 -1.97 3.98 17.63
N GLY A 92 -2.95 3.53 18.41
CA GLY A 92 -4.07 4.35 18.93
C GLY A 92 -5.13 4.74 17.90
N VAL A 93 -5.03 4.30 16.65
CA VAL A 93 -5.93 4.70 15.56
C VAL A 93 -6.35 3.50 14.72
N PHE A 94 -7.67 3.35 14.54
CA PHE A 94 -8.29 2.48 13.56
C PHE A 94 -9.13 3.31 12.59
N LEU A 95 -8.76 3.31 11.31
CA LEU A 95 -9.50 4.00 10.25
C LEU A 95 -10.23 3.00 9.37
N THR A 96 -11.48 3.33 9.04
CA THR A 96 -12.21 2.69 7.95
C THR A 96 -12.61 3.76 6.95
N ALA A 97 -12.12 3.65 5.72
CA ALA A 97 -12.46 4.54 4.61
C ALA A 97 -13.19 3.75 3.52
N LYS A 98 -14.43 4.13 3.20
CA LYS A 98 -15.18 3.56 2.08
C LYS A 98 -15.11 4.46 0.86
N ARG A 99 -15.01 3.89 -0.34
CA ARG A 99 -14.83 4.65 -1.59
C ARG A 99 -15.96 5.65 -1.88
N GLU A 100 -17.12 5.49 -1.25
CA GLU A 100 -18.25 6.46 -1.26
C GLU A 100 -18.04 7.65 -0.31
N LYS A 101 -16.77 7.99 0.03
CA LYS A 101 -16.38 9.14 0.84
C LYS A 101 -16.86 9.08 2.30
N LYS A 102 -17.05 7.87 2.83
CA LYS A 102 -17.40 7.68 4.25
C LYS A 102 -16.18 7.27 5.04
N LEU A 103 -15.92 7.97 6.14
CA LEU A 103 -14.79 7.74 7.03
C LEU A 103 -15.27 7.46 8.45
N TRP A 104 -14.65 6.49 9.11
CA TRP A 104 -14.74 6.26 10.55
C TRP A 104 -13.35 6.31 11.16
N VAL A 105 -13.23 7.00 12.29
CA VAL A 105 -12.03 7.04 13.12
C VAL A 105 -12.39 6.42 14.47
N ASN A 106 -11.76 5.30 14.83
CA ASN A 106 -12.04 4.57 16.06
C ASN A 106 -13.54 4.24 16.25
N GLY A 107 -14.22 3.88 15.15
CA GLY A 107 -15.65 3.56 15.14
C GLY A 107 -16.59 4.78 15.07
N VAL A 108 -16.07 6.00 15.13
CA VAL A 108 -16.88 7.23 15.07
C VAL A 108 -16.95 7.76 13.64
N PRO A 109 -18.15 7.93 13.05
CA PRO A 109 -18.30 8.58 11.75
C PRO A 109 -17.67 9.97 11.76
N THR A 110 -16.82 10.26 10.78
CA THR A 110 -16.01 11.48 10.73
C THR A 110 -16.09 12.12 9.36
N ASN A 111 -16.24 13.44 9.31
CA ASN A 111 -16.26 14.20 8.06
C ASN A 111 -14.85 14.45 7.53
N LEU A 112 -14.72 14.53 6.21
CA LEU A 112 -13.49 14.90 5.51
C LEU A 112 -13.47 16.42 5.23
N PRO A 113 -12.30 17.08 5.23
CA PRO A 113 -11.00 16.57 5.66
C PRO A 113 -10.88 16.50 7.19
N VAL A 114 -9.98 15.64 7.69
CA VAL A 114 -9.69 15.53 9.12
C VAL A 114 -8.19 15.35 9.38
N GLU A 115 -7.67 16.07 10.36
CA GLU A 115 -6.38 15.79 10.97
C GLU A 115 -6.61 14.97 12.24
N ILE A 116 -6.11 13.73 12.27
CA ILE A 116 -6.29 12.80 13.38
C ILE A 116 -5.16 12.98 14.40
N SER A 117 -3.97 13.32 13.91
CA SER A 117 -2.81 13.73 14.70
C SER A 117 -1.89 14.61 13.86
N GLY A 118 -0.86 15.21 14.46
CA GLY A 118 0.09 16.05 13.73
C GLY A 118 0.84 15.37 12.58
N THR A 119 0.77 14.03 12.47
CA THR A 119 1.38 13.27 11.36
C THR A 119 0.38 12.50 10.52
N LEU A 120 -0.85 12.24 10.99
CA LEU A 120 -1.86 11.45 10.27
C LEU A 120 -3.10 12.29 9.93
N SER A 121 -3.41 12.40 8.65
CA SER A 121 -4.59 13.11 8.15
C SER A 121 -5.29 12.35 7.03
N VAL A 122 -6.56 12.68 6.82
CA VAL A 122 -7.35 12.16 5.71
C VAL A 122 -7.98 13.32 4.96
N THR A 123 -7.77 13.37 3.65
CA THR A 123 -8.34 14.39 2.75
C THR A 123 -9.12 13.72 1.62
N GLU A 124 -9.91 14.52 0.91
CA GLU A 124 -10.58 14.10 -0.31
C GLU A 124 -10.20 15.05 -1.44
N THR A 125 -9.92 14.50 -2.63
CA THR A 125 -9.63 15.31 -3.82
C THR A 125 -10.10 14.55 -5.05
N HIS A 126 -10.98 15.18 -5.85
CA HIS A 126 -11.57 14.60 -7.07
C HIS A 126 -12.20 13.22 -6.87
N GLY A 127 -12.82 12.98 -5.71
CA GLY A 127 -13.43 11.71 -5.37
C GLY A 127 -12.52 10.72 -4.64
N THR A 128 -11.20 10.90 -4.72
CA THR A 128 -10.24 10.00 -4.08
C THR A 128 -10.02 10.40 -2.64
N ILE A 129 -10.12 9.42 -1.72
CA ILE A 129 -9.74 9.59 -0.32
C ILE A 129 -8.23 9.37 -0.22
N TRP A 130 -7.53 10.31 0.40
CA TRP A 130 -6.10 10.25 0.65
C TRP A 130 -5.83 10.17 2.15
N ILE A 131 -5.32 9.04 2.63
CA ILE A 131 -4.81 8.86 3.99
C ILE A 131 -3.31 9.12 3.95
N THR A 132 -2.87 10.19 4.62
CA THR A 132 -1.47 10.61 4.63
C THR A 132 -0.90 10.48 6.03
N ARG A 133 0.17 9.70 6.17
CA ARG A 133 1.03 9.67 7.35
C ARG A 133 2.42 10.20 6.99
N LYS A 134 2.77 11.36 7.54
CA LYS A 134 4.06 11.98 7.27
C LYS A 134 5.17 11.33 8.11
N PRO A 135 6.39 11.19 7.56
CA PRO A 135 6.79 11.49 6.17
C PRO A 135 6.63 10.29 5.20
N ASP A 136 6.18 9.14 5.68
CA ASP A 136 6.58 7.85 5.12
C ASP A 136 5.50 7.08 4.33
N LEU A 137 4.22 7.47 4.41
CA LEU A 137 3.12 6.69 3.86
C LEU A 137 1.99 7.57 3.31
N VAL A 138 1.59 7.32 2.07
CA VAL A 138 0.41 7.91 1.43
C VAL A 138 -0.43 6.81 0.80
N ILE A 139 -1.71 6.75 1.17
CA ILE A 139 -2.66 5.76 0.67
C ILE A 139 -3.80 6.49 -0.03
N GLY A 140 -4.12 6.09 -1.26
CA GLY A 140 -5.26 6.59 -2.03
C GLY A 140 -6.30 5.51 -2.24
N LEU A 141 -7.58 5.85 -2.09
CA LEU A 141 -8.73 5.03 -2.51
C LEU A 141 -9.60 5.83 -3.48
N SER A 142 -9.59 5.45 -4.75
CA SER A 142 -10.35 6.13 -5.80
C SER A 142 -11.84 5.74 -5.77
N PRO A 143 -12.72 6.51 -6.43
CA PRO A 143 -14.11 6.12 -6.63
C PRO A 143 -14.30 4.80 -7.39
N THR A 144 -13.32 4.41 -8.21
CA THR A 144 -13.36 3.14 -8.96
C THR A 144 -12.92 1.95 -8.12
N GLY A 145 -12.47 2.15 -6.87
CA GLY A 145 -11.91 1.11 -6.03
C GLY A 145 -10.44 0.78 -6.35
N GLU A 146 -9.72 1.70 -7.01
CA GLU A 146 -8.26 1.61 -7.12
C GLU A 146 -7.62 2.07 -5.80
N VAL A 147 -6.72 1.23 -5.28
CA VAL A 147 -5.87 1.54 -4.13
C VAL A 147 -4.47 1.86 -4.63
N THR A 148 -3.92 2.96 -4.16
CA THR A 148 -2.50 3.29 -4.32
C THR A 148 -1.86 3.33 -2.94
N VAL A 149 -0.71 2.68 -2.78
CA VAL A 149 0.14 2.81 -1.59
C VAL A 149 1.49 3.35 -2.04
N THR A 150 1.89 4.49 -1.47
CA THR A 150 3.18 5.12 -1.73
C THR A 150 3.97 5.20 -0.43
N VAL A 151 5.22 4.71 -0.46
CA VAL A 151 6.10 4.65 0.71
C VAL A 151 7.45 5.29 0.42
N THR A 152 8.06 5.88 1.44
CA THR A 152 9.46 6.33 1.36
C THR A 152 10.43 5.15 1.46
N GLN A 153 11.67 5.36 0.98
CA GLN A 153 12.73 4.35 1.05
C GLN A 153 13.04 3.84 2.46
N GLU A 154 12.76 4.63 3.51
CA GLU A 154 12.92 4.21 4.91
C GLU A 154 12.12 2.95 5.28
N LEU A 155 11.07 2.63 4.53
CA LEU A 155 10.25 1.44 4.73
C LEU A 155 10.75 0.22 3.92
N SER A 156 11.74 0.40 3.05
CA SER A 156 12.35 -0.69 2.28
C SER A 156 12.77 -1.83 3.19
N LYS A 157 12.48 -3.07 2.79
CA LYS A 157 12.79 -4.30 3.54
C LYS A 157 12.14 -4.36 4.92
N HIS A 158 11.17 -3.51 5.24
CA HIS A 158 10.43 -3.58 6.50
C HIS A 158 8.95 -3.91 6.30
N LEU A 159 8.53 -4.01 5.04
CA LEU A 159 7.14 -4.24 4.65
C LEU A 159 6.84 -5.72 4.42
N CYS A 160 5.56 -6.06 4.43
CA CYS A 160 4.99 -7.31 3.94
C CYS A 160 3.55 -7.12 3.48
N GLY A 161 2.98 -8.12 2.81
CA GLY A 161 1.63 -8.11 2.24
C GLY A 161 1.66 -8.34 0.73
N ILE A 162 0.52 -8.17 0.07
CA ILE A 162 0.40 -8.31 -1.40
C ILE A 162 1.35 -7.35 -2.14
N CYS A 163 1.67 -6.20 -1.54
CA CYS A 163 2.59 -5.23 -2.13
C CYS A 163 4.08 -5.61 -2.07
N GLY A 164 4.45 -6.75 -1.48
CA GLY A 164 5.85 -7.17 -1.36
C GLY A 164 6.59 -6.51 -0.20
N ASP A 165 7.92 -6.65 -0.17
CA ASP A 165 8.79 -6.15 0.91
C ASP A 165 9.60 -4.89 0.53
N TYR A 166 9.49 -4.43 -0.72
CA TYR A 166 10.13 -3.22 -1.25
C TYR A 166 11.65 -3.27 -1.09
N ASP A 167 12.28 -4.34 -1.56
CA ASP A 167 13.72 -4.58 -1.49
C ASP A 167 14.46 -4.40 -2.83
N GLY A 168 13.71 -4.18 -3.91
CA GLY A 168 14.19 -3.99 -5.27
C GLY A 168 14.23 -5.25 -6.11
N ALA A 169 13.71 -6.37 -5.62
CA ALA A 169 13.77 -7.65 -6.29
C ALA A 169 12.39 -8.22 -6.58
N ALA A 170 11.71 -7.74 -7.63
CA ALA A 170 10.37 -8.20 -8.04
C ALA A 170 10.20 -9.74 -8.12
N ALA A 171 11.28 -10.49 -8.39
CA ALA A 171 11.26 -11.94 -8.40
C ALA A 171 10.92 -12.59 -7.04
N ASN A 172 11.02 -11.86 -5.93
CA ASN A 172 10.75 -12.34 -4.59
C ASN A 172 9.42 -11.82 -3.99
N ASP A 173 8.70 -10.94 -4.67
CA ASP A 173 7.52 -10.26 -4.12
C ASP A 173 6.32 -11.20 -3.89
N PHE A 174 6.36 -12.40 -4.48
CA PHE A 174 5.35 -13.43 -4.24
C PHE A 174 5.64 -14.24 -2.97
N ARG A 175 6.33 -13.67 -1.98
CA ARG A 175 6.51 -14.29 -0.66
C ARG A 175 5.24 -14.18 0.18
N GLY A 176 4.78 -15.32 0.69
CA GLY A 176 3.71 -15.40 1.68
C GLY A 176 4.18 -15.05 3.09
N PRO A 177 3.25 -15.03 4.07
CA PRO A 177 3.57 -14.79 5.48
C PRO A 177 4.48 -15.85 6.11
N ASP A 178 4.54 -17.06 5.52
CA ASP A 178 5.44 -18.14 5.94
C ASP A 178 6.87 -17.99 5.36
N GLY A 179 7.13 -16.92 4.61
CA GLY A 179 8.40 -16.61 3.97
C GLY A 179 8.66 -17.39 2.67
N LYS A 180 7.76 -18.28 2.26
CA LYS A 180 7.90 -19.09 1.03
C LYS A 180 7.36 -18.34 -0.18
N LEU A 181 7.95 -18.60 -1.34
CA LEU A 181 7.45 -18.10 -2.62
C LEU A 181 6.19 -18.87 -3.02
N ALA A 182 5.11 -18.12 -3.26
CA ALA A 182 3.91 -18.62 -3.89
C ALA A 182 4.18 -18.92 -5.37
N GLY A 183 3.52 -19.95 -5.90
CA GLY A 183 3.68 -20.35 -7.32
C GLY A 183 3.06 -19.37 -8.31
N ASP A 184 2.04 -18.62 -7.87
CA ASP A 184 1.32 -17.64 -8.68
C ASP A 184 0.63 -16.57 -7.81
N ALA A 185 0.02 -15.59 -8.48
CA ALA A 185 -0.67 -14.48 -7.85
C ALA A 185 -1.90 -14.91 -7.03
N ALA A 186 -2.58 -15.99 -7.44
CA ALA A 186 -3.77 -16.48 -6.73
C ALA A 186 -3.37 -17.15 -5.40
N ALA A 187 -2.29 -17.93 -5.41
CA ALA A 187 -1.69 -18.51 -4.22
C ALA A 187 -1.18 -17.43 -3.27
N LEU A 188 -0.53 -16.38 -3.79
CA LEU A 188 -0.11 -15.22 -3.00
C LEU A 188 -1.30 -14.53 -2.33
N ALA A 189 -2.32 -14.19 -3.11
CA ALA A 189 -3.52 -13.51 -2.61
C ALA A 189 -4.22 -14.34 -1.53
N LYS A 190 -4.32 -15.66 -1.71
CA LYS A 190 -4.87 -16.58 -0.72
C LYS A 190 -4.05 -16.57 0.58
N ALA A 191 -2.72 -16.54 0.48
CA ALA A 191 -1.83 -16.54 1.63
C ALA A 191 -1.92 -15.24 2.46
N TRP A 192 -2.25 -14.12 1.81
CA TRP A 192 -2.42 -12.81 2.43
C TRP A 192 -3.87 -12.42 2.70
N ARG A 193 -4.82 -13.36 2.64
CA ARG A 193 -6.18 -13.12 3.18
C ARG A 193 -6.09 -12.81 4.68
N ALA A 194 -6.94 -11.91 5.15
CA ALA A 194 -7.03 -11.51 6.56
C ALA A 194 -8.31 -12.08 7.20
N PRO A 195 -8.36 -13.39 7.55
CA PRO A 195 -9.55 -13.99 8.14
C PRO A 195 -9.86 -13.50 9.56
N ASP A 196 -8.88 -12.85 10.20
CA ASP A 196 -9.01 -12.21 11.51
C ASP A 196 -9.75 -10.87 11.47
N PHE A 197 -10.15 -10.42 10.27
CA PHE A 197 -10.97 -9.23 10.08
C PHE A 197 -12.29 -9.62 9.39
N THR A 198 -13.38 -9.53 10.14
CA THR A 198 -14.76 -9.73 9.65
C THR A 198 -15.57 -8.46 9.84
N HIS A 199 -16.47 -8.18 8.89
CA HIS A 199 -17.38 -7.03 8.89
C HIS A 199 -18.27 -6.93 10.14
#